data_AF-A0AAV6TKM1-F1
#
_entry.id   AF-A0AAV6TKM1-F1
#
_cell.length_a   1.000
_cell.length_b   1.000
_cell.length_c   1.000
_cell.angle_alpha   90.00
_cell.angle_beta   90.00
_cell.angle_gamma   90.00
#
_symmetry.space_group_name_H-M   'P 1'
#
loop_
_entity.id
_entity.type
_entity.pdbx_description
1 polymer ?
#
loop_
_entity_poly.entity_id
_entity_poly.type
_entity_poly.pdbx_seq_one_letter_code
_entity_poly.pdbx_strand_id
1 'polypeptide(L)'
;MTKDKNCGLNTVKLPNGKFACSDENLFYQSSPLSASQHAYQPGKSTNTALYNLSFILEKNIYAKETAIAVFLDIEGAFDKVSN
;
A
#
# COMPACT_ATOMS: atom_id res chain seq x y z
N MET A 1 -17.23 -3.16 -12.22
CA MET A 1 -16.16 -2.30 -12.72
C MET A 1 -16.64 -1.69 -14.02
N THR A 2 -17.01 -0.42 -14.02
CA THR A 2 -17.61 0.24 -15.19
C THR A 2 -16.61 1.27 -15.68
N LYS A 3 -16.06 1.05 -16.89
CA LYS A 3 -15.18 2.02 -17.53
C LYS A 3 -16.04 3.19 -18.02
N ASP A 4 -15.79 4.38 -17.51
CA ASP A 4 -16.36 5.59 -18.11
C ASP A 4 -15.62 5.88 -19.41
N LYS A 5 -16.36 5.92 -20.53
CA LYS A 5 -15.80 5.90 -21.89
C LYS A 5 -15.10 7.22 -22.30
N ASN A 6 -15.03 8.20 -21.41
CA ASN A 6 -14.48 9.53 -21.69
C ASN A 6 -13.20 9.90 -20.94
N CYS A 7 -12.70 9.08 -20.03
CA CYS A 7 -11.54 9.46 -19.20
C CYS A 7 -10.40 8.43 -19.19
N GLY A 8 -10.63 7.17 -19.57
CA GLY A 8 -9.57 6.15 -19.54
C GLY A 8 -9.07 5.77 -18.14
N LEU A 9 -9.51 6.46 -17.08
CA LEU A 9 -9.15 6.22 -15.69
C LEU A 9 -10.17 5.32 -14.98
N ASN A 10 -9.68 4.54 -14.01
CA ASN A 10 -10.51 3.71 -13.13
C ASN A 10 -11.20 4.61 -12.10
N THR A 11 -12.52 4.54 -11.98
CA THR A 11 -13.29 5.30 -11.00
C THR A 11 -13.61 4.43 -9.77
N VAL A 12 -13.44 4.99 -8.58
CA VAL A 12 -13.86 4.35 -7.31
C VAL A 12 -15.13 5.01 -6.81
N LYS A 13 -16.14 4.20 -6.46
CA LYS A 13 -17.39 4.66 -5.86
C LYS A 13 -17.19 4.87 -4.36
N LEU A 14 -17.34 6.09 -3.90
CA LEU A 14 -17.23 6.46 -2.49
C LEU A 14 -18.53 6.09 -1.72
N PRO A 15 -18.46 5.93 -0.39
CA PRO A 15 -19.61 5.54 0.45
C PRO A 15 -20.78 6.53 0.40
N ASN A 16 -20.52 7.78 0.03
CA ASN A 16 -21.53 8.83 -0.17
C ASN A 16 -22.15 8.82 -1.58
N GLY A 17 -21.88 7.79 -2.40
CA GLY A 17 -22.42 7.64 -3.74
C GLY A 17 -21.72 8.46 -4.83
N LYS A 18 -20.69 9.25 -4.50
CA LYS A 18 -19.88 10.00 -5.49
C LYS A 18 -18.82 9.11 -6.13
N PHE A 19 -18.44 9.39 -7.36
CA PHE A 19 -17.33 8.75 -8.06
C PHE A 19 -16.11 9.68 -8.03
N ALA A 20 -14.96 9.17 -7.60
CA ALA A 20 -13.69 9.90 -7.68
C ALA A 20 -12.85 9.33 -8.83
N CYS A 21 -12.30 10.22 -9.67
CA CYS A 21 -11.22 9.88 -10.58
C CYS A 21 -9.95 9.69 -9.74
N SER A 22 -9.30 8.55 -9.87
CA SER A 22 -8.06 8.25 -9.14
C SER A 22 -6.88 8.97 -9.79
N ASP A 23 -6.71 10.27 -9.51
CA ASP A 23 -5.41 10.91 -9.69
C ASP A 23 -4.49 10.36 -8.60
N GLU A 24 -3.51 9.50 -8.96
CA GLU A 24 -2.57 8.90 -8.00
C GLU A 24 -1.84 9.96 -7.14
N ASN A 25 -1.63 11.17 -7.69
CA ASN A 25 -1.01 12.29 -6.98
C ASN A 25 -1.88 12.88 -5.85
N LEU A 26 -3.21 12.77 -5.91
CA LEU A 26 -4.10 13.34 -4.88
C LEU A 26 -4.15 12.45 -3.63
N PHE A 27 -3.95 11.14 -3.80
CA PHE A 27 -3.91 10.19 -2.68
C PHE A 27 -2.67 10.39 -1.81
N TYR A 28 -1.50 10.65 -2.41
CA TYR A 28 -0.25 10.86 -1.67
C TYR A 28 -0.28 12.13 -0.80
N GLN A 29 -0.97 13.18 -1.25
CA GLN A 29 -1.15 14.41 -0.46
C GLN A 29 -2.07 14.23 0.75
N SER A 30 -2.95 13.24 0.74
CA SER A 30 -3.90 12.98 1.83
C SER A 30 -3.47 11.86 2.78
N SER A 31 -2.51 11.02 2.38
CA SER A 31 -1.92 9.97 3.21
C SER A 31 -0.45 9.77 2.85
N PRO A 32 0.46 10.56 3.44
CA PRO A 32 1.89 10.52 3.12
C PRO A 32 2.59 9.23 3.57
N LEU A 33 1.91 8.40 4.36
CA LEU A 33 2.43 7.14 4.88
C LEU A 33 1.76 5.95 4.20
N SER A 34 2.57 4.97 3.82
CA SER A 34 2.06 3.71 3.28
C SER A 34 1.22 2.97 4.33
N ALA A 35 0.12 2.35 3.89
CA ALA A 35 -0.68 1.47 4.73
C ALA A 35 0.13 0.29 5.29
N SER A 36 1.14 -0.16 4.54
CA SER A 36 2.07 -1.25 4.93
C SER A 36 3.30 -0.75 5.68
N GLN A 37 3.43 0.55 5.99
CA GLN A 37 4.47 1.03 6.90
C GLN A 37 4.01 0.79 8.33
N HIS A 38 4.78 0.02 9.10
CA HIS A 38 4.45 -0.34 10.48
C HIS A 38 5.32 0.39 11.51
N ALA A 39 6.53 0.82 11.13
CA ALA A 39 7.42 1.56 12.01
C ALA A 39 6.89 2.98 12.30
N TYR A 40 7.06 3.43 13.55
CA TYR A 40 6.75 4.78 14.03
C TYR A 40 5.29 5.24 13.84
N GLN A 41 4.33 4.30 13.75
CA GLN A 41 2.90 4.61 13.62
C GLN A 41 2.09 4.15 14.84
N PRO A 42 1.19 4.99 15.40
CA PRO A 42 0.28 4.57 16.48
C PRO A 42 -0.56 3.37 16.07
N GLY A 43 -0.74 2.41 16.97
CA GLY A 43 -1.54 1.20 16.73
C GLY A 43 -0.89 0.16 15.80
N LYS A 44 0.35 0.38 15.34
CA LYS A 44 1.14 -0.60 14.60
C LYS A 44 2.34 -1.05 15.40
N SER A 45 2.75 -2.28 15.15
CA SER A 45 3.88 -2.94 15.82
C SER A 45 4.58 -3.93 14.89
N THR A 46 5.71 -4.46 15.34
CA THR A 46 6.40 -5.58 14.67
C THR A 46 5.47 -6.79 14.48
N ASN A 47 4.57 -7.07 15.43
CA ASN A 47 3.59 -8.13 15.30
C ASN A 47 2.62 -7.88 14.13
N THR A 48 2.13 -6.64 13.97
CA THR A 48 1.26 -6.32 12.84
C THR A 48 1.98 -6.42 11.49
N ALA A 49 3.28 -6.10 11.45
CA ALA A 49 4.09 -6.26 10.25
C ALA A 49 4.29 -7.74 9.90
N LEU A 50 4.64 -8.55 10.90
CA LEU A 50 4.84 -9.99 10.74
C LEU A 50 3.53 -10.68 10.33
N TYR A 51 2.41 -10.33 10.96
CA TYR A 51 1.10 -10.87 10.60
C TYR A 51 0.74 -10.55 9.14
N ASN A 52 0.97 -9.32 8.68
CA ASN A 52 0.71 -8.92 7.30
C ASN A 52 1.58 -9.71 6.31
N LEU A 53 2.88 -9.87 6.60
CA LEU A 53 3.78 -10.69 5.79
C LEU A 53 3.33 -12.15 5.72
N SER A 54 3.04 -12.78 6.88
CA SER A 54 2.58 -14.16 6.93
C SER A 54 1.27 -14.35 6.19
N PHE A 55 0.32 -13.42 6.32
CA PHE A 55 -0.94 -13.45 5.59
C PHE A 55 -0.73 -13.43 4.07
N ILE A 56 0.17 -12.59 3.56
CA ILE A 56 0.50 -12.54 2.13
C ILE A 56 1.11 -13.87 1.67
N LEU A 57 2.06 -14.42 2.44
CA LEU A 57 2.70 -15.69 2.10
C LEU A 57 1.69 -16.85 2.08
N GLU A 58 0.89 -16.98 3.14
CA GLU A 58 -0.15 -18.00 3.24
C GLU A 58 -1.17 -17.89 2.10
N LYS A 59 -1.63 -16.68 1.79
CA LYS A 59 -2.57 -16.46 0.68
C LYS A 59 -2.01 -16.95 -0.66
N ASN A 60 -0.74 -16.67 -0.97
CA ASN A 60 -0.11 -17.13 -2.21
C ASN A 60 0.08 -18.65 -2.22
N ILE A 61 0.43 -19.25 -1.08
CA ILE A 61 0.50 -20.71 -0.92
C ILE A 61 -0.86 -21.35 -1.25
N TYR A 62 -1.96 -20.83 -0.68
CA TYR A 62 -3.31 -21.34 -0.95
C TYR A 62 -3.74 -21.15 -2.41
N ALA A 63 -3.32 -20.04 -3.03
CA ALA A 63 -3.59 -19.78 -4.45
C ALA A 63 -2.74 -20.63 -5.41
N LYS A 64 -1.77 -21.41 -4.89
CA LYS A 64 -0.75 -22.13 -5.68
C LYS A 64 0.09 -21.20 -6.54
N GLU A 65 0.29 -19.97 -6.07
CA GLU A 65 1.13 -18.95 -6.71
C GLU A 65 2.52 -18.90 -6.04
N THR A 66 3.49 -18.28 -6.72
CA THR A 66 4.84 -18.10 -6.17
C THR A 66 4.96 -16.73 -5.51
N ALA A 67 5.36 -16.72 -4.23
CA ALA A 67 5.74 -15.50 -3.53
C ALA A 67 7.26 -15.36 -3.47
N ILE A 68 7.78 -14.18 -3.82
CA ILE A 68 9.20 -13.82 -3.68
C ILE A 68 9.29 -12.70 -2.64
N ALA A 69 10.10 -12.91 -1.61
CA ALA A 69 10.38 -11.90 -0.60
C ALA A 69 11.83 -11.42 -0.72
N VAL A 70 12.03 -10.11 -0.58
CA VAL A 70 13.35 -9.48 -0.55
C VAL A 70 13.52 -8.80 0.80
N PHE A 71 14.59 -9.15 1.50
CA PHE A 71 15.01 -8.44 2.71
C PHE A 71 16.00 -7.36 2.30
N LEU A 72 15.61 -6.11 2.54
CA LEU A 72 16.42 -4.93 2.24
C LEU A 72 16.71 -4.18 3.54
N ASP A 73 17.95 -3.75 3.69
CA ASP A 73 18.39 -2.86 4.76
C ASP A 73 19.04 -1.61 4.16
N ILE A 74 18.85 -0.46 4.80
CA ILE A 74 19.34 0.84 4.31
C ILE A 74 20.42 1.35 5.26
N GLU A 75 21.67 1.29 4.82
CA GLU A 75 22.82 1.76 5.61
C GLU A 75 22.77 3.27 5.83
N GLY A 76 22.79 3.71 7.09
CA GLY A 76 22.76 5.13 7.44
C GLY A 76 21.41 5.79 7.10
N ALA A 77 20.30 5.07 7.24
CA ALA A 77 18.95 5.54 6.90
C ALA A 77 18.56 6.91 7.47
N PHE A 78 19.13 7.31 8.62
CA PHE A 78 18.88 8.62 9.23
C PHE A 78 19.89 9.69 8.83
N ASP A 79 21.10 9.29 8.39
CA ASP A 79 22.20 10.21 8.10
C ASP A 79 22.30 10.55 6.60
N LYS A 80 21.86 9.64 5.71
CA LYS A 80 21.98 9.76 4.25
C LYS A 80 20.68 10.27 3.60
N VAL A 81 20.14 11.38 4.11
CA VAL A 81 18.99 12.08 3.51
C VAL A 81 19.46 13.29 2.68
N SER A 82 18.98 13.42 1.44
CA SER A 82 19.30 14.56 0.56
C SER A 82 18.38 15.75 0.85
N ASN A 83 18.97 16.93 1.03
CA ASN A 83 18.28 18.22 1.19
C ASN A 83 17.76 18.77 -0.14
#